data_AF-A0AAU6MFY8-F1
#
_entry.id   AF-A0AAU6MFY8-F1
#
_cell.length_a   1.000
_cell.length_b   1.000
_cell.length_c   1.000
_cell.angle_alpha   90.00
_cell.angle_beta   90.00
_cell.angle_gamma   90.00
#
_symmetry.space_group_name_H-M   'P 1'
#
loop_
_entity.id
_entity.type
_entity.pdbx_description
1 polymer ?
#
loop_
_entity_poly.entity_id
_entity_poly.type
_entity_poly.pdbx_seq_one_letter_code
_entity_poly.pdbx_strand_id
1 'polypeptide(L)'
;MSTWSAAELDVLIEEATVDTYDEIEAASGFLAVIEEHLAVPFSTTVLGVEVNVVEIGLTNDSRVVARCVRDGSRQDIGLLDLPLPVPPPDGAQWVEAYRRWSGC
;
A
#
# COMPACT_ATOMS: atom_id res chain seq x y z
N MET A 1 1.74 -1.57 -15.99
CA MET A 1 2.42 -0.28 -16.13
C MET A 1 1.77 0.65 -15.13
N SER A 2 2.55 1.23 -14.22
CA SER A 2 2.03 2.16 -13.22
C SER A 2 1.41 3.36 -13.94
N THR A 3 0.26 3.82 -13.45
CA THR A 3 -0.46 4.98 -14.03
C THR A 3 0.31 6.29 -13.79
N TRP A 4 1.26 6.29 -12.85
CA TRP A 4 2.03 7.45 -12.41
C TRP A 4 3.48 7.39 -12.91
N SER A 5 4.05 8.56 -13.18
CA SER A 5 5.46 8.72 -13.56
C SER A 5 6.39 8.57 -12.36
N ALA A 6 7.66 8.25 -12.63
CA ALA A 6 8.68 8.15 -11.59
C ALA A 6 8.81 9.44 -10.76
N ALA A 7 8.77 10.61 -11.41
CA ALA A 7 8.89 11.90 -10.72
C ALA A 7 7.69 12.20 -9.82
N GLU A 8 6.46 11.84 -10.24
CA GLU A 8 5.28 11.98 -9.38
C GLU A 8 5.39 11.07 -8.15
N LEU A 9 5.86 9.84 -8.34
CA LEU A 9 6.08 8.93 -7.22
C LEU A 9 7.20 9.38 -6.29
N ASP A 10 8.29 9.96 -6.82
CA ASP A 10 9.40 10.47 -6.01
C ASP A 10 8.93 11.61 -5.07
N VAL A 11 8.01 12.48 -5.51
CA VAL A 11 7.40 13.52 -4.65
C VAL A 11 6.59 12.90 -3.51
N LEU A 12 5.80 11.85 -3.80
CA LEU A 12 5.04 11.15 -2.76
C LEU A 12 5.95 10.43 -1.77
N ILE A 13 7.07 9.87 -2.24
CA ILE A 13 8.07 9.25 -1.37
C ILE A 13 8.67 10.30 -0.43
N GLU A 14 9.07 11.47 -0.95
CA GLU A 14 9.60 12.58 -0.14
C GLU A 14 8.61 13.01 0.94
N GLU A 15 7.31 13.07 0.62
CA GLU A 15 6.26 13.38 1.58
C GLU A 15 6.09 12.28 2.65
N ALA A 16 6.04 11.01 2.24
CA ALA A 16 5.86 9.88 3.16
C ALA A 16 7.06 9.67 4.09
N THR A 17 8.26 10.05 3.67
CA THR A 17 9.51 9.91 4.44
C THR A 17 10.00 11.21 5.05
N VAL A 18 9.15 12.22 5.13
CA VAL A 18 9.52 13.48 5.78
C VAL A 18 9.78 13.22 7.27
N ASP A 19 10.92 13.72 7.77
CA ASP A 19 11.33 13.58 9.17
C ASP A 19 11.47 12.12 9.66
N THR A 20 11.88 11.22 8.77
CA THR A 20 12.24 9.85 9.13
C THR A 20 13.77 9.67 9.12
N TYR A 21 14.28 8.88 10.07
CA TYR A 21 15.70 8.66 10.31
C TYR A 21 16.14 7.24 9.96
N ASP A 22 15.20 6.29 9.84
CA ASP A 22 15.45 4.92 9.42
C ASP A 22 14.27 4.30 8.61
N GLU A 23 14.46 3.06 8.16
CA GLU A 23 13.46 2.32 7.37
C GLU A 23 12.17 2.00 8.15
N ILE A 24 12.25 1.87 9.48
CA ILE A 24 11.11 1.55 10.33
C ILE A 24 10.20 2.78 10.46
N GLU A 25 10.81 3.94 10.68
CA GLU A 25 10.11 5.22 10.69
C GLU A 25 9.54 5.56 9.31
N ALA A 26 10.29 5.32 8.24
CA ALA A 26 9.79 5.47 6.87
C ALA A 26 8.59 4.57 6.58
N ALA A 27 8.62 3.29 6.96
CA ALA A 27 7.48 2.39 6.79
C ALA A 27 6.24 2.87 7.58
N SER A 28 6.45 3.47 8.75
CA SER A 28 5.37 4.07 9.55
C SER A 28 4.82 5.35 8.91
N GLY A 29 5.68 6.19 8.33
CA GLY A 29 5.27 7.37 7.56
C GLY A 29 4.44 7.00 6.33
N PHE A 30 4.86 5.96 5.60
CA PHE A 30 4.08 5.38 4.51
C PHE A 30 2.71 4.85 4.97
N LEU A 31 2.65 4.12 6.09
CA LEU A 31 1.37 3.67 6.63
C LEU A 31 0.42 4.85 6.83
N ALA A 32 0.89 5.93 7.49
CA ALA A 32 0.06 7.08 7.82
C ALA A 32 -0.56 7.73 6.57
N VAL A 33 0.25 8.03 5.54
CA VAL A 33 -0.26 8.65 4.31
C VAL A 33 -1.15 7.71 3.51
N ILE A 34 -0.88 6.40 3.53
CA ILE A 34 -1.72 5.41 2.85
C ILE A 34 -3.07 5.26 3.57
N GLU A 35 -3.09 5.19 4.90
CA GLU A 35 -4.35 5.13 5.68
C GLU A 35 -5.20 6.39 5.49
N GLU A 36 -4.57 7.55 5.33
CA GLU A 36 -5.29 8.81 5.10
C GLU A 36 -5.92 8.90 3.70
N HIS A 37 -5.23 8.40 2.67
CA HIS A 37 -5.61 8.68 1.28
C HIS A 37 -6.18 7.49 0.52
N LEU A 38 -5.80 6.25 0.85
CA LEU A 38 -6.26 5.08 0.12
C LEU A 38 -7.72 4.78 0.47
N ALA A 39 -8.58 4.87 -0.54
CA ALA A 39 -9.98 4.50 -0.38
C ALA A 39 -10.10 3.01 -0.10
N VAL A 40 -10.57 2.66 1.10
CA VAL A 40 -10.97 1.32 1.51
C VAL A 40 -12.46 1.33 1.94
N PRO A 41 -13.20 0.23 1.76
CA PRO A 41 -12.77 -1.03 1.18
C PRO A 41 -12.75 -1.05 -0.36
N PHE A 42 -11.91 -1.90 -0.94
CA PHE A 42 -11.97 -2.23 -2.38
C PHE A 42 -11.69 -3.71 -2.63
N SER A 43 -12.23 -4.24 -3.73
CA SER A 43 -11.99 -5.62 -4.15
C SER A 43 -10.77 -5.73 -5.06
N THR A 44 -9.98 -6.79 -4.90
CA THR A 44 -8.91 -7.17 -5.83
C THR A 44 -8.77 -8.68 -5.92
N THR A 45 -8.01 -9.17 -6.90
CA THR A 45 -7.74 -10.60 -7.10
C THR A 45 -6.30 -10.93 -6.75
N VAL A 46 -6.09 -11.81 -5.77
CA VAL A 46 -4.78 -12.33 -5.39
C VAL A 46 -4.69 -13.79 -5.77
N LEU A 47 -3.74 -14.15 -6.64
CA LEU A 47 -3.53 -15.51 -7.12
C LEU A 47 -4.82 -16.19 -7.65
N GLY A 48 -5.69 -15.41 -8.31
CA GLY A 48 -6.97 -15.88 -8.85
C GLY A 48 -8.13 -15.92 -7.86
N VAL A 49 -7.93 -15.45 -6.62
CA VAL A 49 -8.96 -15.38 -5.58
C VAL A 49 -9.34 -13.93 -5.31
N GLU A 50 -10.63 -13.61 -5.45
CA GLU A 50 -11.16 -12.29 -5.08
C GLU A 50 -11.16 -12.11 -3.56
N VAL A 51 -10.63 -10.97 -3.10
CA VAL A 51 -10.57 -10.57 -1.70
C VAL A 51 -10.96 -9.10 -1.55
N ASN A 52 -11.48 -8.72 -0.38
CA ASN A 52 -11.75 -7.32 -0.05
C ASN A 52 -10.62 -6.77 0.81
N VAL A 53 -9.90 -5.76 0.34
CA VAL A 53 -8.97 -4.98 1.15
C VAL A 53 -9.80 -4.04 2.02
N VAL A 54 -9.69 -4.15 3.34
CA VAL A 54 -10.51 -3.37 4.28
C VAL A 54 -9.70 -2.37 5.09
N GLU A 55 -8.38 -2.55 5.16
CA GLU A 55 -7.47 -1.75 5.98
C GLU A 55 -6.03 -1.99 5.47
N ILE A 56 -5.16 -1.00 5.65
CA ILE A 56 -3.70 -1.16 5.53
C ILE A 56 -3.13 -1.13 6.93
N GLY A 57 -2.12 -1.95 7.20
CA GLY A 57 -1.49 -2.03 8.51
C GLY A 57 0.00 -2.25 8.44
N LEU A 58 0.61 -2.24 9.61
CA LEU A 58 2.02 -2.56 9.80
C LEU A 58 2.15 -3.82 10.66
N THR A 59 3.02 -4.74 10.26
CA THR A 59 3.36 -5.91 11.07
C THR A 59 4.39 -5.56 12.15
N ASN A 60 4.62 -6.47 13.10
CA ASN A 60 5.63 -6.29 14.15
C ASN A 60 7.07 -6.21 13.60
N ASP A 61 7.31 -6.68 12.38
CA ASP A 61 8.58 -6.56 11.65
C ASP A 61 8.59 -5.40 10.65
N SER A 62 7.73 -4.39 10.85
CA SER A 62 7.68 -3.14 10.09
C SER A 62 7.40 -3.30 8.59
N ARG A 63 6.64 -4.33 8.19
CA ARG A 63 6.17 -4.49 6.81
C ARG A 63 4.77 -3.91 6.65
N VAL A 64 4.57 -3.12 5.61
CA VAL A 64 3.23 -2.61 5.26
C VAL A 64 2.44 -3.71 4.56
N VAL A 65 1.25 -4.00 5.07
CA VAL A 65 0.38 -5.08 4.61
C VAL A 65 -1.02 -4.56 4.35
N ALA A 66 -1.67 -5.12 3.33
CA ALA A 66 -3.09 -4.97 3.10
C ALA A 66 -3.85 -6.09 3.79
N ARG A 67 -4.82 -5.71 4.61
CA ARG A 67 -5.67 -6.62 5.33
C ARG A 67 -6.87 -6.99 4.49
N CYS A 68 -6.90 -8.25 4.11
CA CYS A 68 -7.85 -8.79 3.17
C CYS A 68 -8.86 -9.67 3.88
N VAL A 69 -10.15 -9.49 3.56
CA VAL A 69 -11.25 -10.29 4.09
C VAL A 69 -11.96 -11.02 2.95
N ARG A 70 -12.22 -12.31 3.17
CA ARG A 70 -13.01 -13.16 2.28
C ARG A 70 -13.73 -14.22 3.09
N ASP A 71 -15.04 -14.36 2.88
CA ASP A 71 -15.87 -15.41 3.51
C ASP A 71 -15.67 -15.53 5.04
N GLY A 72 -15.50 -14.40 5.73
CA GLY A 72 -15.26 -14.34 7.18
C GLY A 72 -13.81 -14.62 7.62
N SER A 73 -12.93 -15.01 6.70
CA SER A 73 -11.49 -15.17 6.94
C SER A 73 -10.75 -13.85 6.71
N ARG A 74 -9.77 -13.55 7.57
CA ARG A 74 -8.90 -12.39 7.49
C ARG A 74 -7.47 -12.84 7.24
N GLN A 75 -6.80 -12.22 6.27
CA GLN A 75 -5.41 -12.49 5.92
C GLN A 75 -4.69 -11.18 5.59
N ASP A 76 -3.46 -11.04 6.08
CA ASP A 76 -2.60 -9.91 5.71
C ASP A 76 -1.76 -10.31 4.49
N ILE A 77 -1.71 -9.42 3.50
CA ILE A 77 -0.98 -9.58 2.24
C ILE A 77 0.03 -8.45 2.14
N GLY A 78 1.30 -8.75 1.84
CA GLY A 78 2.32 -7.72 1.67
C GLY A 78 1.89 -6.69 0.64
N LEU A 79 2.04 -5.39 0.94
CA LEU A 79 1.58 -4.35 0.03
C LEU A 79 2.35 -4.37 -1.31
N LEU A 80 3.59 -4.87 -1.30
CA LEU A 80 4.38 -5.15 -2.51
C LEU A 80 3.73 -6.23 -3.39
N ASP A 81 3.04 -7.20 -2.79
CA ASP A 81 2.42 -8.34 -3.46
C ASP A 81 0.94 -8.13 -3.80
N LEU A 82 0.32 -7.02 -3.36
CA LEU A 82 -1.12 -6.77 -3.50
C LEU A 82 -1.50 -6.27 -4.90
N PRO A 83 -2.13 -7.04 -5.79
CA PRO A 83 -2.56 -6.51 -7.08
C PRO A 83 -3.58 -5.38 -6.87
N LEU A 84 -3.46 -4.27 -7.60
CA LEU A 84 -4.46 -3.21 -7.60
C LEU A 84 -5.52 -3.50 -8.68
N PRO A 85 -6.82 -3.25 -8.42
CA PRO A 85 -7.86 -3.42 -9.43
C PRO A 85 -7.72 -2.38 -10.55
N VAL A 86 -8.46 -2.58 -11.64
CA VAL A 86 -8.57 -1.63 -12.76
C VAL A 86 -10.05 -1.26 -12.93
N PRO A 87 -10.45 0.01 -12.71
CA PRO A 87 -9.60 1.14 -12.31
C PRO A 87 -9.07 1.00 -10.86
N PRO A 88 -7.93 1.65 -10.54
CA PRO A 88 -7.41 1.65 -9.17
C PRO A 88 -8.33 2.47 -8.24
N PRO A 89 -8.34 2.17 -6.93
CA PRO A 89 -9.04 3.01 -5.95
C PRO A 89 -8.37 4.38 -5.82
N ASP A 90 -9.11 5.37 -5.34
CA ASP A 90 -8.55 6.67 -4.98
C ASP A 90 -7.42 6.48 -3.94
N GLY A 91 -6.32 7.22 -4.11
CA GLY A 91 -5.14 7.10 -3.24
C GLY A 91 -4.17 5.96 -3.58
N ALA A 92 -4.45 5.16 -4.61
CA ALA A 92 -3.57 4.06 -5.04
C ALA A 92 -2.14 4.50 -5.46
N GLN A 93 -1.91 5.78 -5.77
CA GLN A 93 -0.56 6.32 -6.01
C GLN A 93 0.37 6.14 -4.80
N TRP A 94 -0.17 6.15 -3.58
CA TRP A 94 0.61 5.96 -2.36
C TRP A 94 1.10 4.51 -2.21
N VAL A 95 0.32 3.55 -2.71
CA VAL A 95 0.73 2.14 -2.79
C VAL A 95 1.89 1.97 -3.79
N GLU A 96 1.84 2.65 -4.93
CA GLU A 96 2.91 2.63 -5.92
C GLU A 96 4.17 3.38 -5.45
N ALA A 97 4.01 4.47 -4.71
CA ALA A 97 5.12 5.19 -4.07
C ALA A 97 5.86 4.27 -3.07
N TYR A 98 5.11 3.56 -2.23
CA TYR A 98 5.69 2.58 -1.29
C TYR A 98 6.47 1.46 -2.00
N ARG A 99 5.92 0.93 -3.10
CA ARG A 99 6.60 -0.09 -3.93
C ARG A 99 7.93 0.39 -4.47
N ARG A 100 7.93 1.60 -5.04
CA ARG A 100 9.11 2.21 -5.62
C ARG A 100 10.17 2.49 -4.56
N TRP A 101 9.78 3.04 -3.42
CA TRP A 101 10.68 3.26 -2.28
C TRP A 101 11.31 1.95 -1.78
N SER A 102 10.52 0.86 -1.75
CA SER A 102 10.98 -0.47 -1.34
C SER A 102 11.87 -1.18 -2.39
N GLY A 103 12.14 -0.55 -3.54
CA GLY A 103 13.03 -1.08 -4.58
C GLY A 103 12.41 -2.10 -5.54
N CYS A 104 11.09 -2.07 -5.72
CA CYS A 104 10.37 -2.89 -6.71
C CYS A 104 10.32 -2.26 -8.10
#